data_AF-A0ABD1UYJ1-F1
#
_entry.id   AF-A0ABD1UYJ1-F1
#
_cell.length_a   1.000
_cell.length_b   1.000
_cell.length_c   1.000
_cell.angle_alpha   90.00
_cell.angle_beta   90.00
_cell.angle_gamma   90.00
#
_symmetry.space_group_name_H-M   'P 1'
#
loop_
_entity.id
_entity.type
_entity.pdbx_description
1 polymer ?
#
loop_
_entity_poly.entity_id
_entity_poly.type
_entity_poly.pdbx_seq_one_letter_code
_entity_poly.pdbx_strand_id
1 'polypeptide(L)'
;MKMLLPWSLVQNLHNLQKLDVSNCDEMEEIIGDDGKDPTANSSDNFTLPKLKDFSLKNLSKLKSIYKWTMICYSIESISILKCTVLKKFPFHLDGQPSAPRFLKDIKTGSGETMVGIIGVGPSRRS
;
A
#
# COMPACT_ATOMS: atom_id res chain seq x y z
N MET A 1 -11.94 -13.84 3.44
CA MET A 1 -11.12 -13.04 4.37
C MET A 1 -11.29 -11.58 4.01
N LYS A 2 -11.56 -10.71 5.00
CA LYS A 2 -11.79 -9.28 4.75
C LYS A 2 -10.53 -8.42 4.88
N MET A 3 -9.55 -8.90 5.65
CA MET A 3 -8.23 -8.28 5.83
C MET A 3 -7.13 -9.34 5.74
N LEU A 4 -5.93 -8.94 5.30
CA LEU A 4 -4.77 -9.83 5.21
C LEU A 4 -3.94 -9.79 6.49
N LEU A 5 -3.60 -8.58 6.94
CA LEU A 5 -2.69 -8.35 8.05
C LEU A 5 -3.46 -7.62 9.17
N PRO A 6 -3.68 -8.27 10.32
CA PRO A 6 -4.12 -7.56 11.50
C PRO A 6 -3.01 -6.60 11.98
N TRP A 7 -3.41 -5.44 12.48
CA TRP A 7 -2.51 -4.38 12.94
C TRP A 7 -1.46 -4.89 13.94
N SER A 8 -1.88 -5.72 14.90
CA SER A 8 -1.00 -6.33 15.90
C SER A 8 0.15 -7.16 15.30
N LEU A 9 -0.03 -7.73 14.11
CA LEU A 9 1.02 -8.45 13.41
C LEU A 9 1.92 -7.51 12.60
N VAL A 10 1.37 -6.47 12.00
CA VAL A 10 2.10 -5.52 11.16
C VAL A 10 3.26 -4.87 11.90
N GLN A 11 3.08 -4.54 13.19
CA GLN A 11 4.14 -3.97 14.03
C GLN A 11 5.41 -4.85 14.11
N ASN A 12 5.26 -6.16 13.96
CA ASN A 12 6.37 -7.11 14.01
C ASN A 12 7.02 -7.37 12.63
N LEU A 13 6.47 -6.81 11.55
CA LEU A 13 6.88 -7.05 10.16
C LEU A 13 7.90 -6.02 9.63
N HIS A 14 8.75 -5.47 10.49
CA HIS A 14 9.78 -4.49 10.09
C HIS A 14 10.80 -5.01 9.06
N ASN A 15 10.95 -6.34 8.94
CA ASN A 15 11.81 -6.99 7.95
C ASN A 15 11.09 -7.42 6.67
N LEU A 16 9.80 -7.12 6.53
CA LEU A 16 9.03 -7.47 5.34
C LEU A 16 9.60 -6.75 4.12
N GLN A 17 10.06 -7.53 3.14
CA GLN A 17 10.63 -6.99 1.90
C GLN A 17 9.66 -7.04 0.72
N LYS A 18 8.71 -7.98 0.73
CA LYS A 18 7.76 -8.17 -0.35
C LYS A 18 6.37 -8.45 0.20
N LEU A 19 5.39 -7.74 -0.33
CA LEU A 19 3.97 -8.02 -0.13
C LEU A 19 3.32 -8.22 -1.50
N ASP A 20 2.81 -9.42 -1.76
CA ASP A 20 2.05 -9.74 -2.97
C ASP A 20 0.70 -10.32 -2.55
N VAL A 21 -0.38 -9.69 -3.03
CA VAL A 21 -1.76 -10.09 -2.75
C VAL A 21 -2.47 -10.19 -4.08
N SER A 22 -2.96 -11.38 -4.41
CA SER A 22 -3.63 -11.61 -5.69
C SER A 22 -4.88 -12.48 -5.56
N ASN A 23 -5.87 -12.21 -6.43
CA ASN A 23 -7.09 -13.01 -6.59
C ASN A 23 -7.88 -13.23 -5.29
N CYS A 24 -8.02 -12.19 -4.49
CA CYS A 24 -8.76 -12.20 -3.23
C CYS A 24 -9.99 -11.29 -3.34
N ASP A 25 -11.09 -11.83 -3.89
CA ASP A 25 -12.29 -11.04 -4.20
C ASP A 25 -13.05 -10.52 -2.98
N GLU A 26 -12.94 -11.19 -1.83
CA GLU A 26 -13.57 -10.76 -0.57
C GLU A 26 -12.73 -9.78 0.25
N MET A 27 -11.52 -9.43 -0.21
CA MET A 27 -10.60 -8.56 0.51
C MET A 27 -11.09 -7.11 0.46
N GLU A 28 -11.32 -6.50 1.62
CA GLU A 28 -11.76 -5.11 1.72
C GLU A 28 -10.60 -4.18 2.14
N GLU A 29 -9.69 -4.68 2.98
CA GLU A 29 -8.52 -3.96 3.49
C GLU A 29 -7.27 -4.84 3.47
N ILE A 30 -6.06 -4.27 3.31
CA ILE A 30 -4.82 -5.06 3.43
C ILE A 30 -4.40 -5.15 4.88
N ILE A 31 -4.38 -4.01 5.57
CA ILE A 31 -4.08 -3.87 6.99
C ILE A 31 -5.34 -3.41 7.70
N GLY A 32 -5.85 -4.23 8.61
CA GLY A 32 -7.07 -3.96 9.37
C GLY A 32 -6.82 -3.95 10.88
N ASP A 33 -7.68 -3.23 11.60
CA ASP A 33 -7.73 -3.32 13.06
C ASP A 33 -8.33 -4.67 13.47
N ASP A 34 -7.66 -5.37 14.39
CA ASP A 34 -8.13 -6.66 14.90
C ASP A 34 -8.71 -6.59 16.32
N GLY A 35 -8.90 -5.38 16.85
CA GLY A 35 -9.54 -5.13 18.15
C GLY A 35 -8.75 -5.67 19.35
N LYS A 36 -7.55 -6.21 19.13
CA LYS A 36 -6.67 -6.75 20.19
C LYS A 36 -5.77 -5.71 20.82
N ASP A 37 -5.63 -4.55 20.19
CA ASP A 37 -4.77 -3.49 20.69
C ASP A 37 -5.61 -2.25 21.05
N PRO A 38 -5.77 -1.91 22.34
CA PRO A 38 -6.51 -0.71 22.76
C PRO A 38 -5.82 0.61 22.40
N THR A 39 -4.56 0.57 21.93
CA THR A 39 -3.82 1.70 21.37
C THR A 39 -3.94 1.80 19.85
N ALA A 40 -4.65 0.86 19.19
CA ALA A 40 -5.11 1.01 17.80
C ALA A 40 -6.07 2.21 17.61
N ASN A 41 -6.38 2.92 18.70
CA ASN A 41 -6.84 4.29 18.68
C ASN A 41 -5.80 5.23 18.04
N SER A 42 -5.95 5.35 16.72
CA SER A 42 -5.98 6.65 16.05
C SER A 42 -4.75 7.55 16.21
N SER A 43 -3.64 7.22 15.54
CA SER A 43 -2.77 8.22 14.87
C SER A 43 -1.49 7.66 14.28
N ASP A 44 -1.14 6.40 14.52
CA ASP A 44 0.20 5.94 14.18
C ASP A 44 0.34 5.56 12.71
N ASN A 45 1.06 6.43 12.00
CA ASN A 45 1.77 6.05 10.80
C ASN A 45 2.70 4.90 11.15
N PHE A 46 2.65 3.81 10.40
CA PHE A 46 3.57 2.69 10.60
C PHE A 46 4.57 2.59 9.47
N THR A 47 5.77 2.14 9.83
CA THR A 47 6.92 2.07 8.94
C THR A 47 7.23 0.64 8.57
N LEU A 48 7.24 0.35 7.27
CA LEU A 48 7.83 -0.85 6.70
C LEU A 48 9.15 -0.46 6.03
N PRO A 49 10.25 -0.33 6.80
CA PRO A 49 11.47 0.30 6.31
C PRO A 49 12.15 -0.51 5.21
N LYS A 50 11.97 -1.84 5.21
CA LYS A 50 12.61 -2.76 4.27
C LYS A 50 11.71 -3.22 3.12
N LEU A 51 10.46 -2.75 3.04
CA LEU A 51 9.54 -3.16 1.98
C LEU A 51 10.03 -2.59 0.65
N LYS A 52 10.32 -3.49 -0.30
CA LYS A 52 10.82 -3.21 -1.65
C LYS A 52 9.75 -3.42 -2.70
N ASP A 53 9.00 -4.50 -2.59
CA ASP A 53 8.01 -4.89 -3.58
C ASP A 53 6.61 -4.92 -2.98
N PHE A 54 5.70 -4.14 -3.53
CA PHE A 54 4.30 -4.12 -3.13
C PHE A 54 3.40 -4.39 -4.34
N SER A 55 2.64 -5.48 -4.32
CA SER A 55 1.75 -5.85 -5.42
C SER A 55 0.36 -6.28 -4.98
N LEU A 56 -0.64 -5.69 -5.61
CA LEU A 56 -2.07 -5.96 -5.45
C LEU A 56 -2.67 -6.29 -6.82
N LYS A 57 -3.28 -7.47 -6.97
CA LYS A 57 -3.83 -7.91 -8.25
C LYS A 57 -5.20 -8.56 -8.09
N ASN A 58 -6.16 -8.20 -8.94
CA ASN A 58 -7.49 -8.80 -8.96
C ASN A 58 -8.15 -8.78 -7.57
N LEU A 59 -8.25 -7.59 -6.99
CA LEU A 59 -8.90 -7.37 -5.69
C LEU A 59 -10.13 -6.50 -5.89
N SER A 60 -11.22 -7.14 -6.28
CA SER A 60 -12.45 -6.48 -6.75
C SER A 60 -13.20 -5.72 -5.66
N LYS A 61 -13.08 -6.12 -4.39
CA LYS A 61 -13.71 -5.44 -3.24
C LYS A 61 -12.75 -4.60 -2.39
N LEU A 62 -11.48 -4.47 -2.78
CA LEU A 62 -10.50 -3.74 -1.98
C LEU A 62 -10.83 -2.25 -1.97
N LYS A 63 -11.15 -1.71 -0.79
CA LYS A 63 -11.55 -0.30 -0.59
C LYS A 63 -10.39 0.55 -0.12
N SER A 64 -9.54 0.00 0.75
CA SER A 64 -8.39 0.67 1.33
C SER A 64 -7.22 -0.29 1.53
N ILE A 65 -6.01 0.22 1.62
CA ILE A 65 -4.84 -0.58 2.01
C ILE A 65 -4.65 -0.51 3.52
N TYR A 66 -4.74 0.70 4.07
CA TYR A 66 -4.65 0.97 5.49
C TYR A 66 -5.44 2.25 5.79
N LYS A 67 -6.02 2.36 7.00
CA LYS A 67 -6.81 3.52 7.41
C LYS A 67 -5.98 4.80 7.54
N TRP A 68 -4.70 4.66 7.87
CA TRP A 68 -3.74 5.76 8.04
C TRP A 68 -2.60 5.64 7.02
N THR A 69 -1.58 6.45 7.18
CA THR A 69 -0.43 6.49 6.27
C THR A 69 0.57 5.39 6.61
N MET A 70 1.12 4.76 5.57
CA MET A 70 2.22 3.82 5.64
C MET A 70 3.49 4.47 5.08
N ILE A 71 4.59 4.38 5.83
CA ILE A 71 5.89 4.92 5.45
C ILE A 71 6.79 3.78 4.99
N CYS A 72 7.30 3.86 3.77
CA CYS A 72 8.18 2.84 3.19
C CYS A 72 9.43 3.49 2.60
N TYR A 73 10.58 3.28 3.25
CA TYR A 73 11.85 3.91 2.83
C TYR A 73 12.56 3.17 1.69
N SER A 74 12.37 1.85 1.58
CA SER A 74 13.08 1.01 0.60
C SER A 74 12.21 0.59 -0.59
N ILE A 75 11.04 1.21 -0.80
CA ILE A 75 10.12 0.74 -1.83
C ILE A 75 10.70 0.96 -3.23
N GLU A 76 10.80 -0.14 -3.98
CA GLU A 76 11.37 -0.18 -5.33
C GLU A 76 10.30 -0.40 -6.40
N SER A 77 9.26 -1.18 -6.09
CA SER A 77 8.20 -1.51 -7.05
C SER A 77 6.82 -1.48 -6.43
N ILE A 78 5.88 -0.84 -7.11
CA ILE A 78 4.46 -0.81 -6.75
C ILE A 78 3.63 -1.25 -7.96
N SER A 79 2.83 -2.30 -7.79
CA SER A 79 1.95 -2.79 -8.87
C SER A 79 0.54 -3.02 -8.36
N ILE A 80 -0.43 -2.31 -8.93
CA ILE A 80 -1.84 -2.42 -8.61
C ILE A 80 -2.61 -2.66 -9.89
N LEU A 81 -3.10 -3.88 -10.06
CA LEU A 81 -3.79 -4.31 -11.28
C LEU A 81 -5.18 -4.81 -10.94
N LYS A 82 -6.19 -4.37 -11.70
CA LYS A 82 -7.58 -4.85 -11.55
C LYS A 82 -8.09 -4.74 -10.09
N CYS A 83 -7.80 -3.62 -9.44
CA CYS A 83 -8.32 -3.25 -8.12
C CYS A 83 -9.25 -2.04 -8.31
N THR A 84 -10.49 -2.29 -8.73
CA THR A 84 -11.39 -1.26 -9.27
C THR A 84 -12.05 -0.37 -8.21
N VAL A 85 -12.09 -0.83 -6.96
CA VAL A 85 -12.76 -0.13 -5.84
C VAL A 85 -11.78 0.66 -4.97
N LEU A 86 -10.47 0.49 -5.18
CA LEU A 86 -9.44 1.12 -4.35
C LEU A 86 -9.37 2.62 -4.65
N LYS A 87 -9.83 3.45 -3.70
CA LYS A 87 -9.96 4.92 -3.90
C LYS A 87 -8.76 5.72 -3.42
N LYS A 88 -7.98 5.19 -2.48
CA LYS A 88 -6.89 5.93 -1.82
C LYS A 88 -5.67 5.05 -1.69
N PHE A 89 -4.52 5.66 -1.95
CA PHE A 89 -3.22 5.04 -1.79
C PHE A 89 -2.51 5.68 -0.59
N PRO A 90 -2.37 4.97 0.55
CA PRO A 90 -1.93 5.56 1.81
C PRO A 90 -0.40 5.52 1.96
N PHE A 91 0.37 5.79 0.92
CA PHE A 91 1.83 5.79 1.04
C PHE A 91 2.36 7.21 1.16
N HIS A 92 3.09 7.48 2.23
CA HIS A 92 3.95 8.66 2.33
C HIS A 92 5.37 8.21 2.01
N LEU A 93 5.80 8.51 0.80
CA LEU A 93 7.11 8.16 0.26
C LEU A 93 8.13 9.24 0.65
N ASP A 94 8.18 9.63 1.92
CA ASP A 94 8.89 10.84 2.32
C ASP A 94 10.25 10.53 2.93
N GLY A 95 11.25 10.86 2.14
CA GLY A 95 12.53 11.36 2.61
C GLY A 95 13.06 12.54 1.78
N GLN A 96 12.34 13.00 0.74
CA GLN A 96 12.76 14.13 -0.10
C GLN A 96 11.58 14.76 -0.88
N PRO A 97 11.63 16.08 -1.18
CA PRO A 97 10.71 16.78 -2.10
C PRO A 97 10.86 16.36 -3.58
N SER A 98 11.63 15.31 -3.84
CA SER A 98 11.87 14.69 -5.15
C SER A 98 11.41 13.24 -5.05
N ALA A 99 10.78 12.73 -6.11
CA ALA A 99 10.29 11.34 -6.19
C ALA A 99 11.28 10.34 -5.54
N PRO A 100 10.80 9.33 -4.79
CA PRO A 100 11.67 8.37 -4.12
C PRO A 100 12.66 7.76 -5.11
N ARG A 101 13.97 7.98 -4.88
CA ARG A 101 15.07 7.61 -5.79
C ARG A 101 15.15 6.12 -6.14
N PHE A 102 14.43 5.28 -5.39
CA PHE A 102 14.46 3.83 -5.52
C PHE A 102 13.26 3.25 -6.28
N LEU A 103 12.21 4.04 -6.51
CA LEU A 103 11.00 3.57 -7.14
C LEU A 103 11.20 3.42 -8.65
N LYS A 104 11.40 2.18 -9.09
CA LYS A 104 11.70 1.83 -10.49
C LYS A 104 10.46 1.73 -11.36
N ASP A 105 9.37 1.22 -10.80
CA ASP A 105 8.15 0.90 -11.56
C ASP A 105 6.88 1.19 -10.75
N ILE A 106 5.93 1.89 -11.38
CA ILE A 106 4.53 1.94 -10.96
C ILE A 106 3.66 1.41 -12.09
N LYS A 107 2.88 0.36 -11.80
CA LYS A 107 1.92 -0.20 -12.76
C LYS A 107 0.52 -0.11 -12.16
N THR A 108 -0.29 0.84 -12.63
CA THR A 108 -1.71 0.96 -12.30
C THR A 108 -2.56 0.47 -13.47
N GLY A 109 -3.54 -0.40 -13.19
CA GLY A 109 -4.31 -1.14 -14.20
C GLY A 109 -5.63 -0.51 -14.64
N SER A 110 -5.94 0.73 -14.30
CA SER A 110 -7.16 1.43 -14.72
C SER A 110 -6.81 2.84 -15.18
N GLY A 111 -7.49 3.34 -16.22
CA GLY A 111 -7.29 4.66 -16.82
C GLY A 111 -7.63 5.86 -15.92
N GLU A 112 -7.62 5.69 -14.61
CA GLU A 112 -7.77 6.74 -13.61
C GLU A 112 -6.49 6.79 -12.78
N THR A 113 -5.76 7.88 -12.91
CA THR A 113 -4.56 8.18 -12.14
C THR A 113 -4.95 8.18 -10.65
N MET A 114 -4.44 7.24 -9.86
CA MET A 114 -4.63 7.26 -8.40
C MET A 114 -4.01 8.55 -7.84
N VAL A 115 -4.86 9.48 -7.41
CA VAL A 115 -4.45 10.69 -6.72
C VAL A 115 -4.02 10.30 -5.31
N GLY A 116 -2.73 10.46 -5.01
CA GLY A 116 -2.17 10.10 -3.70
C GLY A 116 -0.69 9.75 -3.73
N ILE A 117 -0.11 9.45 -4.90
CA ILE A 117 1.35 9.38 -5.03
C ILE A 117 1.86 10.82 -5.15
N ILE A 118 2.10 11.48 -4.01
CA ILE A 118 2.79 12.78 -3.99
C ILE A 118 4.21 12.51 -4.53
N GLY A 119 4.43 12.73 -5.83
CA GLY A 119 5.76 12.64 -6.43
C GLY A 119 5.88 12.22 -7.90
N VAL A 120 4.84 11.78 -8.60
CA VAL A 120 5.01 11.26 -9.97
C VAL A 120 3.89 11.67 -10.92
N GLY A 121 4.29 12.45 -11.94
CA GLY A 121 3.47 12.71 -13.12
C GLY A 121 3.28 11.45 -13.98
N PRO A 122 2.33 11.48 -14.94
CA PRO A 122 1.92 10.31 -15.69
C PRO A 122 3.09 9.74 -16.53
N SER A 123 3.38 8.45 -16.35
CA SER A 123 4.31 7.73 -17.21
C SER A 123 3.67 7.52 -18.58
N ARG A 124 4.10 8.31 -19.57
CA ARG A 124 3.73 8.11 -20.98
C ARG A 124 4.38 6.81 -21.46
N ARG A 125 3.57 5.83 -21.87
CA ARG A 125 4.06 4.72 -22.69
C ARG A 125 4.47 5.27 -24.05
N SER A 126 5.68 4.90 -24.48
CA SER A 126 6.11 5.00 -25.88
C SER A 126 5.39 3.97 -26.74
#